data_AF-A0A920LU34-F1
#
_entry.id   AF-A0A920LU34-F1
#
_cell.length_a   1.000
_cell.length_b   1.000
_cell.length_c   1.000
_cell.angle_alpha   90.00
_cell.angle_beta   90.00
_cell.angle_gamma   90.00
#
_symmetry.space_group_name_H-M   'P 1'
#
loop_
_entity.id
_entity.type
_entity.pdbx_description
1 polymer ?
#
loop_
_entity_poly.entity_id
_entity_poly.type
_entity_poly.pdbx_seq_one_letter_code
_entity_poly.pdbx_strand_id
1 'polypeptide(L)'
;MTVAVFMSNFGFAAVIFLLLLAVIFLVNSFQKKTLNVLSRLSASYNDIETLLVRYTNSIDLMNTQLKGLESQISKIEDTQEWLQRELTRLADSTSAQGQLSQAIELARDGASVSEIMLSTKMPKEEAEAVARYHSAQKE
;
A
#
# COMPACT_ATOMS: atom_id res chain seq x y z
N MET A 1 48.83 -22.84 -80.20
CA MET A 1 48.96 -22.06 -78.94
C MET A 1 50.32 -22.35 -78.35
N THR A 2 51.14 -21.33 -78.09
CA THR A 2 52.45 -21.52 -77.47
C THR A 2 52.29 -21.84 -75.99
N VAL A 3 53.17 -22.67 -75.42
CA VAL A 3 53.16 -23.09 -74.01
C VAL A 3 53.10 -21.88 -73.05
N ALA A 4 53.70 -20.75 -73.46
CA ALA A 4 53.69 -19.49 -72.71
C ALA A 4 52.27 -18.90 -72.52
N VAL A 5 51.40 -18.98 -73.53
CA VAL A 5 50.02 -18.45 -73.44
C VAL A 5 49.16 -19.32 -72.53
N PHE A 6 49.35 -20.63 -72.57
CA PHE A 6 48.65 -21.56 -71.68
C PHE A 6 49.04 -21.34 -70.20
N MET A 7 50.35 -21.19 -69.91
CA MET A 7 50.83 -20.92 -68.55
C MET A 7 50.35 -19.57 -68.00
N SER A 8 50.28 -18.54 -68.85
CA SER A 8 49.74 -17.23 -68.48
C SER A 8 48.25 -17.32 -68.10
N ASN A 9 47.43 -17.96 -68.94
CA ASN A 9 46.00 -18.14 -68.68
C ASN A 9 45.72 -19.00 -67.44
N PHE A 10 46.54 -20.03 -67.18
CA PHE A 10 46.45 -20.84 -65.97
C PHE A 10 46.78 -20.02 -64.71
N GLY A 11 47.79 -19.14 -64.77
CA GLY A 11 48.10 -18.19 -63.70
C GLY A 11 46.93 -17.24 -63.40
N PHE A 12 46.31 -16.66 -64.42
CA PHE A 12 45.11 -15.83 -64.24
C PHE A 12 43.93 -16.60 -63.64
N ALA A 13 43.70 -17.84 -64.07
CA ALA A 13 42.65 -18.68 -63.51
C ALA A 13 42.88 -18.99 -62.01
N ALA A 14 44.13 -19.26 -61.61
CA ALA A 14 44.48 -19.48 -60.21
C ALA A 14 44.26 -18.23 -59.33
N VAL A 15 44.59 -17.04 -59.84
CA VAL A 15 44.35 -15.77 -59.13
C VAL A 15 42.85 -15.50 -58.96
N ILE A 16 42.05 -15.72 -60.01
CA ILE A 16 40.58 -15.59 -59.94
C ILE A 16 40.00 -16.58 -58.93
N PHE A 17 40.50 -17.82 -58.91
CA PHE A 17 40.05 -18.84 -57.97
C PHE A 17 40.37 -18.46 -56.52
N LEU A 18 41.57 -17.93 -56.24
CA LEU A 18 41.93 -17.43 -54.91
C LEU A 18 41.06 -16.23 -54.49
N LEU A 19 40.74 -15.33 -55.43
CA LEU A 19 39.83 -14.22 -55.18
C LEU A 19 38.42 -14.71 -54.81
N LEU A 20 37.91 -15.71 -55.52
CA LEU A 20 36.62 -16.33 -55.20
C LEU A 20 36.62 -16.97 -53.80
N LEU A 21 37.67 -17.71 -53.45
CA LEU A 21 37.81 -18.28 -52.11
C LEU A 21 37.87 -17.20 -51.02
N ALA A 22 38.58 -16.10 -51.26
CA ALA A 22 38.64 -14.98 -50.34
C ALA A 22 37.26 -14.34 -50.13
N VAL A 23 36.48 -14.14 -51.21
CA VAL A 23 35.11 -13.62 -51.13
C VAL A 23 34.20 -14.56 -50.35
N ILE A 24 34.25 -15.87 -50.63
CA ILE A 24 33.45 -16.88 -49.91
C ILE A 24 33.79 -16.87 -48.42
N PHE A 25 35.08 -16.81 -48.07
CA PHE A 25 35.53 -16.73 -46.68
C PHE A 25 35.01 -15.47 -45.98
N LEU A 26 35.08 -14.32 -46.65
CA LEU A 26 34.58 -13.03 -46.16
C LEU A 26 33.08 -13.10 -45.86
N VAL A 27 32.28 -13.58 -46.82
CA VAL A 27 30.82 -13.70 -46.68
C VAL A 27 30.47 -14.64 -45.52
N ASN A 28 31.14 -15.79 -45.40
CA ASN A 28 30.92 -16.75 -44.31
C ASN A 28 31.26 -16.14 -42.93
N SER A 29 32.37 -15.39 -42.85
CA SER A 29 32.77 -14.68 -41.63
C SER A 29 31.75 -13.61 -41.21
N PHE A 30 31.25 -12.82 -42.17
CA PHE A 30 30.20 -11.83 -41.93
C PHE A 30 28.89 -12.48 -41.51
N GLN A 31 28.45 -13.54 -42.18
CA GLN A 31 27.22 -14.27 -41.82
C GLN A 31 27.28 -14.81 -40.38
N LYS A 32 28.39 -15.41 -39.97
CA LYS A 32 28.56 -15.90 -38.59
C LYS A 32 28.47 -14.79 -37.55
N LYS A 33 29.09 -13.63 -37.82
CA LYS A 33 29.00 -12.46 -36.93
C LYS A 33 27.57 -11.95 -36.82
N THR A 34 26.88 -11.80 -37.95
CA THR A 34 25.49 -11.33 -38.00
C THR A 34 24.55 -12.29 -37.26
N LEU A 35 24.70 -13.59 -37.46
CA LEU A 35 23.90 -14.60 -36.76
C LEU A 35 24.12 -14.57 -35.24
N ASN A 36 25.36 -14.38 -34.79
CA ASN A 36 25.66 -14.25 -33.36
C ASN A 36 25.09 -12.96 -32.73
N VAL A 37 25.05 -11.86 -33.48
CA VAL A 37 24.41 -10.62 -33.00
C VAL A 37 22.89 -10.81 -32.95
N LEU A 38 22.29 -11.42 -33.97
CA LEU A 38 20.87 -11.68 -34.01
C LEU A 38 20.42 -12.63 -32.89
N SER A 39 21.19 -13.68 -32.60
CA SER A 39 20.87 -14.61 -31.52
C SER A 39 20.96 -13.95 -30.15
N ARG A 40 21.99 -13.13 -29.90
CA ARG A 40 22.12 -12.33 -28.67
C ARG A 40 20.98 -11.33 -28.51
N LEU A 41 20.60 -10.68 -29.60
CA LEU A 41 19.50 -9.74 -29.60
C LEU A 41 18.17 -10.45 -29.31
N SER A 42 17.92 -11.60 -29.95
CA SER A 42 16.75 -12.43 -29.68
C SER A 42 16.69 -12.91 -28.22
N ALA A 43 17.82 -13.32 -27.65
CA ALA A 43 17.91 -13.68 -26.24
C ALA A 43 17.58 -12.49 -25.34
N SER A 44 18.16 -11.32 -25.63
CA SER A 44 17.86 -10.09 -24.88
C SER A 44 16.39 -9.70 -24.96
N TYR A 45 15.72 -9.87 -26.10
CA TYR A 45 14.29 -9.61 -26.22
C TYR A 45 13.45 -10.54 -25.35
N ASN A 46 13.77 -11.84 -25.33
CA ASN A 46 13.07 -12.81 -24.51
C ASN A 46 13.28 -12.55 -23.00
N ASP A 47 14.47 -12.12 -22.61
CA ASP A 47 14.76 -11.72 -21.23
C ASP A 47 13.95 -10.48 -20.83
N ILE A 48 13.85 -9.49 -21.72
CA ILE A 48 13.02 -8.29 -21.50
C ILE A 48 11.54 -8.66 -21.38
N GLU A 49 11.02 -9.54 -22.24
CA GLU A 49 9.64 -10.01 -22.18
C GLU A 49 9.37 -10.72 -20.84
N THR A 50 10.28 -11.60 -20.43
CA THR A 50 10.18 -12.31 -19.14
C THR A 50 10.20 -11.33 -17.96
N LEU A 51 11.07 -10.31 -18.01
CA LEU A 51 11.12 -9.26 -16.99
C LEU A 51 9.82 -8.44 -16.97
N LEU A 52 9.29 -8.05 -18.12
CA LEU A 52 8.03 -7.31 -18.22
C LEU A 52 6.89 -8.10 -17.58
N VAL A 53 6.74 -9.39 -17.90
CA VAL A 53 5.72 -10.26 -17.27
C VAL A 53 5.89 -10.31 -15.75
N ARG A 54 7.14 -10.44 -15.25
CA ARG A 54 7.40 -10.41 -13.80
C ARG A 54 7.04 -9.08 -13.16
N TYR A 55 7.36 -7.96 -13.80
CA TYR A 55 7.02 -6.64 -13.31
C TYR A 55 5.51 -6.43 -13.29
N THR A 56 4.78 -6.82 -14.33
CA THR A 56 3.31 -6.74 -14.37
C THR A 56 2.69 -7.55 -13.23
N ASN A 57 3.12 -8.80 -13.05
CA ASN A 57 2.63 -9.62 -11.94
C ASN A 57 2.96 -9.02 -10.57
N SER A 58 4.16 -8.42 -10.42
CA SER A 58 4.55 -7.73 -9.19
C SER A 58 3.67 -6.51 -8.91
N ILE A 59 3.35 -5.72 -9.94
CA ILE A 59 2.47 -4.55 -9.82
C ILE A 59 1.06 -4.99 -9.43
N ASP A 60 0.53 -6.08 -10.00
CA ASP A 60 -0.79 -6.60 -9.65
C ASP A 60 -0.84 -7.09 -8.20
N LEU A 61 0.22 -7.74 -7.71
CA LEU A 61 0.35 -8.12 -6.31
C LEU A 61 0.39 -6.89 -5.39
N MET A 62 1.16 -5.86 -5.75
CA MET A 62 1.22 -4.60 -5.00
C MET A 62 -0.14 -3.91 -4.96
N ASN A 63 -0.87 -3.86 -6.07
CA ASN A 63 -2.22 -3.30 -6.13
C ASN A 63 -3.20 -4.05 -5.22
N THR A 64 -3.08 -5.38 -5.16
CA THR A 64 -3.91 -6.20 -4.27
C THR A 64 -3.59 -5.93 -2.81
N GLN A 65 -2.30 -5.81 -2.45
CA GLN A 65 -1.87 -5.46 -1.10
C GLN A 65 -2.32 -4.04 -0.71
N LEU A 66 -2.24 -3.07 -1.62
CA LEU A 66 -2.71 -1.71 -1.39
C LEU A 66 -4.20 -1.66 -1.08
N LYS A 67 -5.04 -2.37 -1.85
CA LYS A 67 -6.48 -2.50 -1.54
C LYS A 67 -6.72 -3.15 -0.18
N GLY A 68 -5.91 -4.14 0.18
CA GLY A 68 -5.96 -4.77 1.50
C GLY A 68 -5.61 -3.83 2.65
N LEU A 69 -4.63 -2.93 2.44
CA LEU A 69 -4.27 -1.89 3.40
C LEU A 69 -5.34 -0.82 3.51
N GLU A 70 -5.89 -0.37 2.39
CA GLU A 70 -6.98 0.61 2.35
C GLU A 70 -8.22 0.12 3.13
N SER A 71 -8.59 -1.16 2.96
CA SER A 71 -9.66 -1.78 3.75
C SER A 71 -9.34 -1.84 5.24
N GLN A 72 -8.08 -2.09 5.62
CA GLN A 72 -7.67 -2.08 7.03
C GLN A 72 -7.72 -0.67 7.63
N ILE A 73 -7.29 0.35 6.89
CA ILE A 73 -7.34 1.75 7.31
C ILE A 73 -8.80 2.16 7.54
N SER A 74 -9.70 1.87 6.61
CA SER A 74 -11.13 2.16 6.79
C SER A 74 -11.72 1.50 8.05
N LYS A 75 -11.35 0.25 8.36
CA LYS A 75 -11.79 -0.40 9.61
C LYS A 75 -11.22 0.28 10.86
N ILE A 76 -9.99 0.79 10.79
CA ILE A 76 -9.37 1.52 11.90
C ILE A 76 -10.10 2.85 12.11
N GLU A 77 -10.42 3.57 11.04
CA GLU A 77 -11.20 4.82 11.09
C GLU A 77 -12.58 4.58 11.72
N ASP A 78 -13.32 3.57 11.26
CA ASP A 78 -14.61 3.19 11.84
C ASP A 78 -14.51 2.86 13.34
N THR A 79 -13.46 2.12 13.72
CA THR A 79 -13.20 1.75 15.12
C THR A 79 -12.86 2.98 15.95
N GLN A 80 -12.09 3.92 15.38
CA GLN A 80 -11.73 5.17 16.04
C GLN A 80 -12.97 6.04 16.29
N GLU A 81 -13.86 6.18 15.31
CA GLU A 81 -15.12 6.90 15.47
C GLU A 81 -16.03 6.25 16.51
N TRP A 82 -16.09 4.91 16.53
CA TRP A 82 -16.82 4.19 17.56
C TRP A 82 -16.24 4.43 18.95
N LEU A 83 -14.92 4.33 19.12
CA LEU A 83 -14.23 4.59 20.38
C LEU A 83 -14.43 6.03 20.88
N GLN A 84 -14.39 7.02 19.98
CA GLN A 84 -14.64 8.41 20.35
C GLN A 84 -16.06 8.59 20.90
N ARG A 85 -17.07 8.03 20.23
CA ARG A 85 -18.46 8.07 20.70
C ARG A 85 -18.62 7.40 22.07
N GLU A 86 -17.98 6.24 22.26
CA GLU A 86 -18.05 5.53 23.53
C GLU A 86 -17.31 6.27 24.65
N LEU A 87 -16.19 6.92 24.36
CA LEU A 87 -15.49 7.79 25.32
C LEU A 87 -16.34 9.00 25.71
N THR A 88 -17.02 9.65 24.76
CA THR A 88 -17.97 10.73 25.08
C THR A 88 -19.09 10.23 25.98
N ARG A 89 -19.70 9.08 25.63
CA ARG A 89 -20.76 8.46 26.44
C ARG A 89 -20.27 8.10 27.85
N LEU A 90 -19.04 7.58 27.96
CA LEU A 90 -18.43 7.24 29.24
C LEU A 90 -18.17 8.50 30.07
N ALA A 91 -17.64 9.56 29.47
CA ALA A 91 -17.42 10.85 30.13
C ALA A 91 -18.75 11.45 30.63
N ASP A 92 -19.79 11.43 29.81
CA ASP A 92 -21.12 11.91 30.18
C ASP A 92 -21.68 11.10 31.35
N SER A 93 -21.64 9.76 31.27
CA SER A 93 -22.11 8.88 32.34
C SER A 93 -21.34 9.06 33.66
N THR A 94 -20.02 9.25 33.58
CA THR A 94 -19.16 9.49 34.75
C THR A 94 -19.47 10.84 35.38
N SER A 95 -19.67 11.88 34.56
CA SER A 95 -20.03 13.21 35.03
C SER A 95 -21.39 13.22 35.73
N ALA A 96 -22.39 12.53 35.15
CA ALA A 96 -23.73 12.39 35.74
C ALA A 96 -23.69 11.60 37.06
N GLN A 97 -22.89 10.53 37.13
CA GLN A 97 -22.72 9.76 38.36
C GLN A 97 -22.03 10.57 39.46
N GLY A 98 -21.04 11.40 39.11
CA GLY A 98 -20.40 12.33 40.05
C GLY A 98 -21.36 13.39 40.58
N GLN A 99 -22.13 14.02 39.68
CA GLN A 99 -23.17 15.01 40.04
C GLN A 99 -24.22 14.41 40.98
N LEU A 100 -24.69 13.20 40.67
CA LEU A 100 -25.67 12.49 41.50
C LEU A 100 -25.08 12.14 42.88
N SER A 101 -23.84 11.66 42.94
CA SER A 101 -23.20 11.30 44.21
C SER A 101 -23.03 12.54 45.10
N GLN A 102 -22.62 13.67 44.53
CA GLN A 102 -22.50 14.94 45.24
C GLN A 102 -23.88 15.48 45.68
N ALA A 103 -24.92 15.31 44.87
CA ALA A 103 -26.28 15.69 45.23
C ALA A 103 -26.81 14.89 46.42
N ILE A 104 -26.52 13.57 46.45
CA ILE A 104 -26.89 12.69 47.56
C ILE A 104 -26.17 13.11 48.85
N GLU A 105 -24.88 13.42 48.77
CA GLU A 105 -24.10 13.88 49.93
C GLU A 105 -24.64 15.21 50.50
N LEU A 106 -24.89 16.20 49.62
CA LEU A 106 -25.50 17.48 50.00
C LEU A 106 -26.91 17.31 50.59
N ALA A 107 -27.74 16.45 50.00
CA ALA A 107 -29.07 16.14 50.53
C ALA A 107 -28.97 15.50 51.92
N ARG A 108 -28.04 14.56 52.12
CA ARG A 108 -27.82 13.90 53.41
C ARG A 108 -27.37 14.89 54.49
N ASP A 109 -26.57 15.88 54.11
CA ASP A 109 -26.11 16.95 55.00
C ASP A 109 -27.19 18.01 55.25
N GLY A 110 -28.36 17.89 54.62
CA GLY A 110 -29.52 18.77 54.82
C GLY A 110 -29.50 20.04 53.99
N ALA A 111 -28.68 20.10 52.93
CA ALA A 111 -28.63 21.24 52.02
C ALA A 111 -29.98 21.48 51.33
N SER A 112 -30.29 22.74 51.05
CA SER A 112 -31.55 23.09 50.39
C SER A 112 -31.56 22.66 48.91
N VAL A 113 -32.76 22.48 48.33
CA VAL A 113 -32.91 22.16 46.89
C VAL A 113 -32.16 23.15 46.00
N SER A 114 -32.18 24.43 46.34
CA SER A 114 -31.45 25.47 45.61
C SER A 114 -29.93 25.28 45.65
N GLU A 115 -29.42 24.78 46.77
CA GLU A 115 -27.98 24.58 47.03
C GLU A 115 -27.46 23.32 46.34
N ILE A 116 -28.28 22.28 46.28
CA ILE A 116 -28.04 21.07 45.48
C ILE A 116 -28.02 21.43 43.99
N MET A 117 -28.99 22.20 43.49
CA MET A 117 -29.03 22.65 42.09
C MET A 117 -27.81 23.49 41.70
N LEU A 118 -27.40 24.43 42.55
CA LEU A 118 -26.23 25.29 42.31
C LEU A 118 -24.92 24.50 42.27
N SER A 119 -24.76 23.54 43.19
CA SER A 119 -23.50 22.78 43.32
C SER A 119 -23.36 21.68 42.28
N THR A 120 -24.46 21.02 41.90
CA THR A 120 -24.45 19.85 41.01
C THR A 120 -24.92 20.14 39.59
N LYS A 121 -25.49 21.34 39.36
CA LYS A 121 -26.11 21.78 38.10
C LYS A 121 -27.26 20.88 37.62
N MET A 122 -27.83 20.07 38.51
CA MET A 122 -28.98 19.22 38.21
C MET A 122 -30.26 20.05 38.05
N PRO A 123 -31.20 19.62 37.19
CA PRO A 123 -32.49 20.28 37.02
C PRO A 123 -33.32 20.21 38.30
N LYS A 124 -34.27 21.15 38.43
CA LYS A 124 -35.06 21.33 39.64
C LYS A 124 -35.82 20.07 40.05
N GLU A 125 -36.42 19.35 39.10
CA GLU A 125 -37.16 18.12 39.42
C GLU A 125 -36.24 17.03 40.01
N GLU A 126 -35.03 16.87 39.48
CA GLU A 126 -34.07 15.87 39.96
C GLU A 126 -33.49 16.25 41.34
N ALA A 127 -33.16 17.52 41.54
CA ALA A 127 -32.68 18.01 42.83
C ALA A 127 -33.75 17.89 43.93
N GLU A 128 -35.02 18.17 43.61
CA GLU A 128 -36.14 17.95 44.55
C GLU A 128 -36.31 16.47 44.90
N ALA A 129 -36.19 15.56 43.92
CA ALA A 129 -36.28 14.13 44.16
C ALA A 129 -35.15 13.65 45.09
N VAL A 130 -33.90 14.02 44.80
CA VAL A 130 -32.74 13.64 45.63
C VAL A 130 -32.87 14.20 47.05
N ALA A 131 -33.27 15.46 47.21
CA ALA A 131 -33.51 16.07 48.52
C ALA A 131 -34.63 15.36 49.30
N ARG A 132 -35.72 14.93 48.65
CA ARG A 132 -36.83 14.22 49.32
C ARG A 132 -36.47 12.80 49.74
N TYR A 133 -35.72 12.06 48.92
CA TYR A 133 -35.39 10.65 49.18
C TYR A 133 -34.15 10.45 50.06
N HIS A 134 -33.22 11.41 50.05
CA HIS A 134 -31.93 11.30 50.73
C HIS A 134 -31.68 12.37 51.80
N SER A 135 -32.64 13.26 52.07
CA SER A 135 -32.54 14.11 53.26
C SER A 135 -32.47 13.24 54.50
N ALA A 136 -31.52 13.54 55.39
CA ALA A 136 -31.55 12.97 56.73
C ALA A 136 -32.91 13.31 57.33
N GLN A 137 -33.78 12.30 57.51
CA GLN A 137 -34.95 12.43 58.37
C GLN A 137 -34.42 12.87 59.73
N LYS A 138 -34.48 14.18 60.00
CA LYS A 138 -34.43 14.71 61.35
C LYS A 138 -35.73 14.27 62.01
N GLU A 139 -35.69 13.10 62.65
CA GLU A 139 -36.43 12.92 63.90
C GLU A 139 -35.82 13.83 64.97
#